data_AF-A0A8S0SDN3-F1
#
_entry.id   AF-A0A8S0SDN3-F1
#
_cell.length_a   1.000
_cell.length_b   1.000
_cell.length_c   1.000
_cell.angle_alpha   90.00
_cell.angle_beta   90.00
_cell.angle_gamma   90.00
#
_symmetry.space_group_name_H-M   'P 1'
#
loop_
_entity.id
_entity.type
_entity.pdbx_description
1 polymer ?
#
loop_
_entity_poly.entity_id
_entity_poly.type
_entity_poly.pdbx_seq_one_letter_code
_entity_poly.pdbx_strand_id
1 'polypeptide(L)'
;YQNFLRSASKWLSGRATDKPIGLLALGIAAMLLSCSILVGLLFVYGRDAPFGGRQHLSHIDNMKKWHLDEIFSLAVIFILISSMGSSSMVEEEQYIWHFMTASLYLIFFRKTLQFSIPGRLLDAQNVDSKQKRSCSRIYSIVAVLISGRILKGWHQGGVNWVHLPDISKLLEQAGSAAIKSLQLISVLLVISISLTAILLPFWKSHFVMLFTIIFLFPGWLVLLYILNYQDSIVTSASSDAIATTMAQSIYALLSIFTVVILFAIPWFMPLKNSKTFRLFCLSSDISPQIQREPLFWGFRYSIYAIGWCCLFSWCLLQLLLQQPINSMPVLLLLVQILASIWYFSDGGPHTRQWVEVAALYYVGMAGHFGLGNTNTLATIDVAGAYIGVSSHSTFISGILMFIITYASPMFALLSMLIYVSVKDMSAFVDTQNDMNVGQLLKTCVGYPCLVPLGLNSIFLVAYTLILLLMRNHLFVWSVFSPKYLYVCATTACIYIGTSFVALATTYTCMVFVARRKLKEGLMNE
;
A
#
# COMPACT_ATOMS: atom_id res chain seq x y z
N TYR A 1 6.54 15.76 49.64
CA TYR A 1 7.18 14.54 49.10
C TYR A 1 6.49 13.24 49.54
N GLN A 2 6.43 12.91 50.84
CA GLN A 2 5.79 11.66 51.31
C GLN A 2 4.30 11.53 50.94
N ASN A 3 3.53 12.62 50.97
CA ASN A 3 2.13 12.62 50.50
C ASN A 3 2.00 12.28 49.01
N PHE A 4 2.95 12.76 48.19
CA PHE A 4 3.01 12.41 46.76
C PHE A 4 3.33 10.92 46.58
N LEU A 5 4.33 10.39 47.29
CA LEU A 5 4.68 8.97 47.24
C LEU A 5 3.52 8.08 47.71
N ARG A 6 2.80 8.47 48.76
CA ARG A 6 1.64 7.73 49.27
C ARG A 6 0.49 7.72 48.26
N SER A 7 0.18 8.87 47.67
CA SER A 7 -0.85 8.99 46.63
C SER A 7 -0.47 8.22 45.37
N ALA A 8 0.78 8.33 44.90
CA ALA A 8 1.28 7.60 43.74
C ALA A 8 1.29 6.08 43.97
N SER A 9 1.73 5.62 45.16
CA SER A 9 1.72 4.20 45.54
C SER A 9 0.29 3.65 45.65
N LYS A 10 -0.63 4.41 46.28
CA LYS A 10 -2.05 4.04 46.38
C LYS A 10 -2.72 4.01 45.00
N TRP A 11 -2.37 4.94 44.12
CA TRP A 11 -2.86 4.99 42.75
C TRP A 11 -2.32 3.84 41.89
N LEU A 12 -1.01 3.54 41.97
CA LEU A 12 -0.37 2.42 41.27
C LEU A 12 -0.89 1.06 41.75
N SER A 13 -1.01 0.86 43.07
CA SER A 13 -1.55 -0.38 43.65
C SER A 13 -3.04 -0.56 43.34
N GLY A 14 -3.83 0.52 43.38
CA GLY A 14 -5.23 0.53 42.96
C GLY A 14 -5.39 0.17 41.48
N ARG A 15 -4.64 0.81 40.57
CA ARG A 15 -4.66 0.48 39.12
C ARG A 15 -4.18 -0.93 38.80
N ALA A 16 -3.31 -1.51 39.62
CA ALA A 16 -2.85 -2.89 39.45
C ALA A 16 -3.90 -3.93 39.91
N THR A 17 -4.84 -3.55 40.79
CA THR A 17 -5.82 -4.43 41.41
C THR A 17 -7.25 -4.25 40.86
N ASP A 18 -7.66 -3.02 40.55
CA ASP A 18 -8.96 -2.71 39.94
C ASP A 18 -8.97 -3.10 38.46
N LYS A 19 -9.51 -4.29 38.20
CA LYS A 19 -9.73 -4.81 36.86
C LYS A 19 -11.18 -4.49 36.47
N PRO A 20 -11.45 -3.53 35.58
CA PRO A 20 -12.79 -3.28 35.09
C PRO A 20 -13.18 -4.38 34.08
N ILE A 21 -13.45 -5.59 34.59
CA ILE A 21 -13.73 -6.79 33.80
C ILE A 21 -14.91 -6.55 32.85
N GLY A 22 -15.92 -5.80 33.28
CA GLY A 22 -17.07 -5.43 32.44
C GLY A 22 -16.69 -4.58 31.22
N LEU A 23 -15.86 -3.55 31.40
CA LEU A 23 -15.40 -2.70 30.28
C LEU A 23 -14.47 -3.47 29.34
N LEU A 24 -13.60 -4.32 29.89
CA LEU A 24 -12.73 -5.19 29.09
C LEU A 24 -13.56 -6.18 28.24
N ALA A 25 -14.54 -6.83 28.85
CA ALA A 25 -15.42 -7.77 28.16
C ALA A 25 -16.24 -7.07 27.07
N LEU A 26 -16.78 -5.88 27.34
CA LEU A 26 -17.47 -5.06 26.34
C LEU A 26 -16.56 -4.71 25.16
N GLY A 27 -15.32 -4.30 25.43
CA GLY A 27 -14.33 -3.99 24.40
C GLY A 27 -14.01 -5.19 23.51
N ILE A 28 -13.71 -6.34 24.11
CA ILE A 28 -13.43 -7.59 23.37
C ILE A 28 -14.65 -8.01 22.54
N ALA A 29 -15.86 -7.94 23.12
CA ALA A 29 -17.09 -8.27 22.42
C ALA A 29 -17.31 -7.35 21.20
N ALA A 30 -17.06 -6.05 21.33
CA ALA A 30 -17.16 -5.10 20.22
C ALA A 30 -16.13 -5.40 19.11
N MET A 31 -14.90 -5.79 19.49
CA MET A 31 -13.86 -6.18 18.53
C MET A 31 -14.17 -7.49 17.81
N LEU A 32 -14.69 -8.49 18.53
CA LEU A 32 -15.13 -9.76 17.94
C LEU A 32 -16.32 -9.56 16.99
N LEU A 33 -17.27 -8.70 17.37
CA LEU A 33 -18.41 -8.36 16.53
C LEU A 33 -17.96 -7.66 15.25
N SER A 34 -17.10 -6.64 15.34
CA SER A 34 -16.61 -5.92 14.16
C SER A 34 -15.80 -6.82 13.23
N CYS A 35 -14.93 -7.68 13.78
CA CYS A 35 -14.18 -8.68 13.01
C CYS A 35 -15.13 -9.67 12.31
N SER A 36 -16.14 -10.19 13.01
CA SER A 36 -17.13 -11.12 12.45
C SER A 36 -17.92 -10.47 11.31
N ILE A 37 -18.29 -9.19 11.43
CA ILE A 37 -18.96 -8.44 10.36
C ILE A 37 -18.04 -8.30 9.14
N LEU A 38 -16.78 -7.89 9.32
CA LEU A 38 -15.84 -7.71 8.21
C LEU A 38 -15.53 -9.01 7.48
N VAL A 39 -15.27 -10.09 8.22
CA VAL A 39 -15.03 -11.43 7.65
C VAL A 39 -16.30 -11.99 7.01
N GLY A 40 -17.47 -11.78 7.63
CA GLY A 40 -18.76 -12.15 7.06
C GLY A 40 -19.04 -11.44 5.74
N LEU A 41 -18.76 -10.14 5.65
CA LEU A 41 -18.86 -9.38 4.40
C LEU A 41 -17.88 -9.89 3.34
N LEU A 42 -16.65 -10.27 3.71
CA LEU A 42 -15.69 -10.88 2.76
C LEU A 42 -16.23 -12.19 2.21
N PHE A 43 -16.81 -13.03 3.07
CA PHE A 43 -17.36 -14.32 2.68
C PHE A 43 -18.59 -14.17 1.77
N VAL A 44 -19.53 -13.29 2.13
CA VAL A 44 -20.71 -12.98 1.30
C VAL A 44 -20.28 -12.41 -0.04
N TYR A 45 -19.32 -11.47 -0.03
CA TYR A 45 -18.79 -10.89 -1.26
C TYR A 45 -18.11 -11.94 -2.15
N GLY A 46 -17.36 -12.87 -1.55
CA GLY A 46 -16.74 -14.00 -2.25
C GLY A 46 -17.74 -14.98 -2.86
N ARG A 47 -18.93 -15.13 -2.26
CA ARG A 47 -20.02 -15.97 -2.79
C ARG A 47 -20.78 -15.28 -3.93
N ASP A 48 -20.96 -13.97 -3.84
CA ASP A 48 -21.73 -13.16 -4.79
C ASP A 48 -20.95 -12.75 -6.03
N ALA A 49 -19.61 -12.74 -5.99
CA ALA A 49 -18.79 -12.27 -7.09
C ALA A 49 -19.07 -13.12 -8.35
N PRO A 50 -19.58 -12.51 -9.45
CA PRO A 50 -19.80 -13.23 -10.69
C PRO A 50 -18.47 -13.74 -11.25
N PHE A 51 -18.13 -15.01 -11.00
CA PHE A 51 -16.97 -15.62 -11.63
C PHE A 51 -17.14 -15.53 -13.14
N GLY A 52 -16.29 -14.74 -13.80
CA GLY A 52 -16.38 -14.44 -15.22
C GLY A 52 -16.51 -15.68 -16.10
N GLY A 53 -17.67 -15.84 -16.74
CA GLY A 53 -17.85 -16.25 -18.13
C GLY A 53 -17.62 -17.73 -18.52
N ARG A 54 -18.74 -18.42 -18.78
CA ARG A 54 -18.93 -19.63 -19.64
C ARG A 54 -18.31 -20.95 -19.16
N GLN A 55 -19.10 -21.74 -18.43
CA GLN A 55 -19.88 -22.85 -19.02
C GLN A 55 -20.65 -23.56 -17.91
N HIS A 56 -21.97 -23.64 -18.12
CA HIS A 56 -22.98 -24.22 -17.24
C HIS A 56 -22.84 -25.76 -17.05
N LEU A 57 -21.65 -26.33 -17.25
CA LEU A 57 -21.37 -27.77 -17.12
C LEU A 57 -20.17 -28.09 -16.19
N SER A 58 -19.42 -27.11 -15.70
CA SER A 58 -18.26 -27.30 -14.79
C SER A 58 -18.52 -26.87 -13.34
N HIS A 59 -19.77 -26.51 -13.02
CA HIS A 59 -20.19 -25.86 -11.78
C HIS A 59 -19.99 -26.72 -10.52
N ILE A 60 -19.76 -28.03 -10.65
CA ILE A 60 -19.57 -28.94 -9.50
C ILE A 60 -18.07 -29.26 -9.25
N ASP A 61 -17.21 -29.22 -10.28
CA ASP A 61 -15.80 -29.64 -10.13
C ASP A 61 -14.84 -28.50 -9.73
N ASN A 62 -15.11 -27.25 -10.13
CA ASN A 62 -14.22 -26.12 -9.81
C ASN A 62 -14.45 -25.50 -8.43
N MET A 63 -15.55 -25.81 -7.76
CA MET A 63 -15.80 -25.39 -6.36
C MET A 63 -14.89 -26.10 -5.35
N LYS A 64 -14.20 -27.17 -5.75
CA LYS A 64 -13.40 -28.02 -4.85
C LYS A 64 -11.88 -27.87 -4.96
N LYS A 65 -11.33 -27.22 -5.99
CA LYS A 65 -9.87 -27.08 -6.14
C LYS A 65 -9.40 -25.72 -5.64
N TRP A 66 -9.14 -25.65 -4.33
CA TRP A 66 -8.41 -24.54 -3.74
C TRP A 66 -7.03 -24.43 -4.40
N HIS A 67 -6.71 -23.26 -4.95
CA HIS A 67 -5.39 -23.03 -5.53
C HIS A 67 -4.34 -22.87 -4.41
N LEU A 68 -3.09 -23.22 -4.71
CA LEU A 68 -2.01 -23.25 -3.73
C LEU A 68 -1.71 -21.87 -3.15
N ASP A 69 -1.85 -20.81 -3.95
CA ASP A 69 -1.72 -19.40 -3.54
C ASP A 69 -2.79 -18.98 -2.52
N GLU A 70 -4.03 -19.47 -2.65
CA GLU A 70 -5.11 -19.23 -1.68
C GLU A 70 -4.84 -19.93 -0.35
N ILE A 71 -4.51 -21.23 -0.41
CA ILE A 71 -4.17 -22.02 0.80
C ILE A 71 -2.98 -21.40 1.51
N PHE A 72 -1.94 -21.01 0.75
CA PHE A 72 -0.76 -20.38 1.31
C PHE A 72 -1.11 -19.03 1.95
N SER A 73 -1.92 -18.20 1.30
CA SER A 73 -2.31 -16.90 1.84
C SER A 73 -3.09 -17.02 3.16
N LEU A 74 -3.96 -18.03 3.31
CA LEU A 74 -4.60 -18.34 4.60
C LEU A 74 -3.62 -18.91 5.63
N ALA A 75 -2.70 -19.77 5.20
CA ALA A 75 -1.67 -20.33 6.07
C ALA A 75 -0.78 -19.22 6.67
N VAL A 76 -0.46 -18.18 5.90
CA VAL A 76 0.29 -17.00 6.40
C VAL A 76 -0.42 -16.36 7.59
N ILE A 77 -1.74 -16.17 7.51
CA ILE A 77 -2.55 -15.59 8.60
C ILE A 77 -2.45 -16.47 9.85
N PHE A 78 -2.62 -17.78 9.68
CA PHE A 78 -2.56 -18.73 10.79
C PHE A 78 -1.16 -18.78 11.44
N ILE A 79 -0.10 -18.76 10.63
CA ILE A 79 1.28 -18.75 11.11
C ILE A 79 1.56 -17.47 11.90
N LEU A 80 1.12 -16.31 11.42
CA LEU A 80 1.28 -15.03 12.13
C LEU A 80 0.53 -15.01 13.46
N ILE A 81 -0.70 -15.50 13.51
CA ILE A 81 -1.46 -15.58 14.77
C ILE A 81 -0.77 -16.53 15.75
N SER A 82 -0.29 -17.68 15.27
CA SER A 82 0.41 -18.65 16.11
C SER A 82 1.75 -18.08 16.63
N SER A 83 2.47 -17.35 15.79
CA SER A 83 3.76 -16.75 16.14
C SER A 83 3.61 -15.64 17.20
N MET A 84 2.48 -14.92 17.20
CA MET A 84 2.19 -13.89 18.19
C MET A 84 2.15 -14.41 19.64
N GLY A 85 1.96 -15.73 19.85
CA GLY A 85 1.96 -16.34 21.18
C GLY A 85 3.34 -16.48 21.83
N SER A 86 4.44 -16.28 21.08
CA SER A 86 5.81 -16.37 21.59
C SER A 86 6.49 -15.01 21.57
N SER A 87 7.09 -14.61 22.70
CA SER A 87 7.79 -13.31 22.78
C SER A 87 8.97 -13.22 21.81
N SER A 88 9.73 -14.31 21.62
CA SER A 88 10.85 -14.31 20.66
C SER A 88 10.38 -14.17 19.21
N MET A 89 9.24 -14.77 18.87
CA MET A 89 8.67 -14.67 17.53
C MET A 89 8.04 -13.30 17.26
N VAL A 90 7.54 -12.63 18.30
CA VAL A 90 7.09 -11.24 18.21
C VAL A 90 8.26 -10.29 17.96
N GLU A 91 9.42 -10.52 18.58
CA GLU A 91 10.63 -9.74 18.29
C GLU A 91 11.13 -9.96 16.86
N GLU A 92 11.02 -11.19 16.35
CA GLU A 92 11.53 -11.59 15.03
C GLU A 92 10.47 -11.57 13.90
N GLU A 93 9.33 -10.89 14.11
CA GLU A 93 8.20 -10.86 13.17
C GLU A 93 8.58 -10.37 11.76
N GLN A 94 9.56 -9.47 11.68
CA GLN A 94 10.15 -8.99 10.42
C GLN A 94 10.51 -10.15 9.47
N TYR A 95 11.10 -11.23 10.00
CA TYR A 95 11.56 -12.36 9.21
C TYR A 95 10.39 -13.17 8.66
N ILE A 96 9.32 -13.28 9.44
CA ILE A 96 8.08 -13.94 9.02
C ILE A 96 7.48 -13.17 7.84
N TRP A 97 7.36 -11.85 7.93
CA TRP A 97 6.83 -11.03 6.84
C TRP A 97 7.66 -11.13 5.56
N HIS A 98 8.97 -10.97 5.63
CA HIS A 98 9.83 -11.08 4.46
C HIS A 98 9.80 -12.49 3.85
N PHE A 99 9.83 -13.53 4.67
CA PHE A 99 9.83 -14.92 4.20
C PHE A 99 8.50 -15.31 3.56
N MET A 100 7.38 -14.97 4.20
CA MET A 100 6.04 -15.28 3.69
C MET A 100 5.74 -14.50 2.41
N THR A 101 6.13 -13.23 2.35
CA THR A 101 5.98 -12.42 1.14
C THR A 101 6.79 -13.03 -0.01
N ALA A 102 8.08 -13.31 0.18
CA ALA A 102 8.92 -13.91 -0.86
C ALA A 102 8.38 -15.27 -1.32
N SER A 103 7.91 -16.11 -0.39
CA SER A 103 7.33 -17.42 -0.70
C SER A 103 6.05 -17.31 -1.54
N LEU A 104 5.17 -16.34 -1.24
CA LEU A 104 3.98 -16.08 -2.04
C LEU A 104 4.34 -15.66 -3.48
N TYR A 105 5.33 -14.80 -3.66
CA TYR A 105 5.79 -14.42 -5.01
C TYR A 105 6.50 -15.56 -5.74
N LEU A 106 7.17 -16.48 -5.04
CA LEU A 106 7.69 -17.72 -5.65
C LEU A 106 6.57 -18.66 -6.10
N ILE A 107 5.45 -18.70 -5.39
CA ILE A 107 4.25 -19.43 -5.83
C ILE A 107 3.68 -18.80 -7.11
N PHE A 108 3.58 -17.46 -7.16
CA PHE A 108 3.20 -16.75 -8.38
C PHE A 108 4.18 -16.98 -9.54
N PHE A 109 5.48 -17.04 -9.25
CA PHE A 109 6.51 -17.39 -10.22
C PHE A 109 6.28 -18.78 -10.79
N ARG A 110 6.10 -19.79 -9.93
CA ARG A 110 5.79 -21.16 -10.34
C ARG A 110 4.52 -21.24 -11.18
N LYS A 111 3.44 -20.56 -10.76
CA LYS A 111 2.16 -20.50 -11.48
C LYS A 111 2.32 -19.89 -12.86
N THR A 112 3.15 -18.84 -12.96
CA THR A 112 3.46 -18.17 -14.23
C THR A 112 4.25 -19.10 -15.15
N LEU A 113 5.29 -19.76 -14.65
CA LEU A 113 6.07 -20.74 -15.43
C LEU A 113 5.21 -21.90 -15.94
N GLN A 114 4.32 -22.43 -15.10
CA GLN A 114 3.40 -23.51 -15.49
C GLN A 114 2.44 -23.06 -16.59
N PHE A 115 1.98 -21.81 -16.54
CA PHE A 115 1.15 -21.22 -17.58
C PHE A 115 1.94 -20.96 -18.89
N SER A 116 3.25 -20.73 -18.81
CA SER A 116 4.12 -20.51 -19.97
C SER A 116 4.49 -21.78 -20.74
N ILE A 117 4.38 -22.98 -20.15
CA ILE A 117 4.77 -24.23 -20.81
C ILE A 117 3.77 -24.53 -21.94
N PRO A 118 4.21 -24.61 -23.21
CA PRO A 118 3.30 -24.78 -24.34
C PRO A 118 2.76 -26.22 -24.40
N GLY A 119 1.57 -26.45 -23.88
CA GLY A 119 0.81 -27.69 -24.01
C GLY A 119 -0.16 -27.66 -25.19
N ARG A 120 0.20 -28.36 -26.28
CA ARG A 120 -0.55 -28.73 -27.51
C ARG A 120 -1.12 -27.60 -28.41
N LEU A 121 -0.47 -27.51 -29.58
CA LEU A 121 -1.03 -27.23 -30.93
C LEU A 121 -2.45 -26.66 -30.97
N LEU A 122 -2.61 -25.36 -31.30
CA LEU A 122 -3.57 -24.89 -32.33
C LEU A 122 -3.68 -23.36 -32.58
N ASP A 123 -2.91 -22.45 -31.95
CA ASP A 123 -3.06 -21.00 -32.23
C ASP A 123 -1.74 -20.27 -32.53
N ALA A 124 -1.22 -20.39 -33.74
CA ALA A 124 0.05 -19.77 -34.16
C ALA A 124 0.04 -18.23 -34.20
N GLN A 125 -1.12 -17.58 -34.37
CA GLN A 125 -1.20 -16.10 -34.51
C GLN A 125 -1.17 -15.34 -33.18
N ASN A 126 -1.40 -16.00 -32.04
CA ASN A 126 -1.40 -15.37 -30.71
C ASN A 126 -0.19 -15.78 -29.85
N VAL A 127 0.76 -16.56 -30.40
CA VAL A 127 1.93 -17.06 -29.64
C VAL A 127 2.87 -15.92 -29.27
N ASP A 128 3.23 -15.05 -30.20
CA ASP A 128 4.21 -13.97 -29.96
C ASP A 128 3.75 -12.94 -28.93
N SER A 129 2.46 -12.58 -28.95
CA SER A 129 1.89 -11.63 -27.98
C SER A 129 1.75 -12.26 -26.59
N LYS A 130 1.31 -13.52 -26.51
CA LYS A 130 1.23 -14.29 -25.24
C LYS A 130 2.62 -14.53 -24.65
N GLN A 131 3.62 -14.83 -25.47
CA GLN A 131 5.00 -15.04 -25.03
C GLN A 131 5.62 -13.75 -24.48
N LYS A 132 5.47 -12.61 -25.17
CA LYS A 132 5.95 -11.30 -24.67
C LYS A 132 5.31 -10.92 -23.33
N ARG A 133 4.01 -11.17 -23.14
CA ARG A 133 3.30 -10.96 -21.86
C ARG A 133 3.86 -11.85 -20.76
N SER A 134 4.05 -13.14 -21.06
CA SER A 134 4.64 -14.08 -20.11
C SER A 134 6.04 -13.65 -19.65
N CYS A 135 6.89 -13.16 -20.56
CA CYS A 135 8.20 -12.63 -20.20
C CYS A 135 8.09 -11.38 -19.30
N SER A 136 7.21 -10.43 -19.63
CA SER A 136 6.96 -9.24 -18.81
C SER A 136 6.56 -9.57 -17.37
N ARG A 137 5.71 -10.59 -17.18
CA ARG A 137 5.30 -11.08 -15.85
C ARG A 137 6.47 -11.67 -15.07
N ILE A 138 7.30 -12.46 -15.75
CA ILE A 138 8.50 -13.03 -15.16
C ILE A 138 9.43 -11.90 -14.68
N TYR A 139 9.68 -10.89 -15.52
CA TYR A 139 10.50 -9.73 -15.12
C TYR A 139 9.89 -8.99 -13.92
N SER A 140 8.57 -8.82 -13.88
CA SER A 140 7.88 -8.17 -12.77
C SER A 140 8.06 -8.94 -11.46
N ILE A 141 7.86 -10.26 -11.46
CA ILE A 141 8.05 -11.07 -10.24
C ILE A 141 9.53 -11.11 -9.81
N VAL A 142 10.45 -11.22 -10.76
CA VAL A 142 11.89 -11.19 -10.47
C VAL A 142 12.28 -9.85 -9.85
N ALA A 143 11.75 -8.73 -10.36
CA ALA A 143 11.97 -7.41 -9.77
C ALA A 143 11.47 -7.34 -8.32
N VAL A 144 10.27 -7.88 -8.01
CA VAL A 144 9.75 -7.96 -6.64
C VAL A 144 10.64 -8.80 -5.72
N LEU A 145 11.14 -9.94 -6.20
CA LEU A 145 11.98 -10.83 -5.39
C LEU A 145 13.36 -10.23 -5.13
N ILE A 146 13.96 -9.56 -6.13
CA ILE A 146 15.25 -8.88 -5.97
C ILE A 146 15.09 -7.68 -5.02
N SER A 147 14.09 -6.82 -5.23
CA SER A 147 13.87 -5.67 -4.34
C SER A 147 13.55 -6.11 -2.91
N GLY A 148 12.70 -7.13 -2.74
CA GLY A 148 12.39 -7.70 -1.43
C GLY A 148 13.61 -8.32 -0.74
N ARG A 149 14.54 -8.93 -1.49
CA ARG A 149 15.79 -9.47 -0.93
C ARG A 149 16.74 -8.36 -0.48
N ILE A 150 16.85 -7.28 -1.24
CA ILE A 150 17.67 -6.11 -0.87
C ILE A 150 17.06 -5.43 0.36
N LEU A 151 15.74 -5.21 0.38
CA LEU A 151 15.03 -4.62 1.52
C LEU A 151 15.21 -5.44 2.81
N LYS A 152 15.11 -6.76 2.73
CA LYS A 152 15.38 -7.64 3.89
C LYS A 152 16.80 -7.48 4.43
N GLY A 153 17.77 -7.27 3.55
CA GLY A 153 19.18 -7.08 3.94
C GLY A 153 19.52 -5.64 4.33
N TRP A 154 18.58 -4.70 4.17
CA TRP A 154 18.84 -3.28 4.35
C TRP A 154 18.94 -2.86 5.81
N HIS A 155 18.06 -3.45 6.63
CA HIS A 155 18.06 -3.36 8.07
C HIS A 155 17.87 -4.76 8.62
N GLN A 156 18.89 -5.29 9.29
CA GLN A 156 18.81 -6.58 9.98
C GLN A 156 18.61 -6.34 11.47
N GLY A 157 17.35 -6.24 11.89
CA GLY A 157 16.97 -6.15 13.30
C GLY A 157 16.98 -7.50 14.00
N GLY A 158 16.59 -7.53 15.29
CA GLY A 158 16.39 -8.77 16.04
C GLY A 158 17.66 -9.30 16.68
N VAL A 159 17.58 -9.72 17.95
CA VAL A 159 18.74 -10.08 18.78
C VAL A 159 19.53 -11.24 18.18
N ASN A 160 18.84 -12.18 17.51
CA ASN A 160 19.47 -13.38 16.97
C ASN A 160 20.28 -13.10 15.69
N TRP A 161 19.99 -12.01 14.99
CA TRP A 161 20.52 -11.74 13.66
C TRP A 161 21.39 -10.49 13.57
N VAL A 162 21.64 -9.80 14.69
CA VAL A 162 22.51 -8.60 14.77
C VAL A 162 23.92 -8.83 14.21
N HIS A 163 24.40 -10.08 14.27
CA HIS A 163 25.75 -10.44 13.81
C HIS A 163 25.89 -10.48 12.28
N LEU A 164 24.79 -10.48 11.53
CA LEU A 164 24.82 -10.47 10.08
C LEU A 164 25.14 -9.07 9.52
N PRO A 165 25.79 -8.99 8.35
CA PRO A 165 26.12 -7.71 7.73
C PRO A 165 24.85 -6.97 7.31
N ASP A 166 24.77 -5.71 7.72
CA ASP A 166 23.65 -4.82 7.45
C ASP A 166 24.03 -3.76 6.40
N ILE A 167 23.24 -3.61 5.33
CA ILE A 167 23.60 -2.69 4.23
C ILE A 167 23.61 -1.24 4.75
N SER A 168 22.69 -0.88 5.64
CA SER A 168 22.66 0.44 6.28
C SER A 168 23.98 0.74 7.01
N LYS A 169 24.42 -0.15 7.91
CA LYS A 169 25.68 0.03 8.66
C LYS A 169 26.91 0.10 7.75
N LEU A 170 26.93 -0.68 6.67
CA LEU A 170 28.00 -0.61 5.67
C LEU A 170 28.01 0.74 4.94
N LEU A 171 26.84 1.31 4.66
CA LEU A 171 26.71 2.62 4.03
C LEU A 171 27.09 3.76 5.00
N GLU A 172 26.78 3.62 6.29
CA GLU A 172 27.25 4.54 7.33
C GLU A 172 28.77 4.58 7.41
N GLN A 173 29.43 3.42 7.30
CA GLN A 173 30.90 3.31 7.25
C GLN A 173 31.50 3.91 5.98
N ALA A 174 30.78 3.86 4.85
CA ALA A 174 31.20 4.46 3.58
C ALA A 174 31.17 6.01 3.59
N GLY A 175 30.51 6.62 4.57
CA GLY A 175 30.49 8.06 4.81
C GLY A 175 29.30 8.80 4.22
N SER A 176 29.12 10.05 4.65
CA SER A 176 27.97 10.90 4.31
C SER A 176 27.85 11.20 2.81
N ALA A 177 28.98 11.29 2.09
CA ALA A 177 28.98 11.54 0.64
C ALA A 177 28.30 10.39 -0.14
N ALA A 178 28.53 9.13 0.28
CA ALA A 178 27.89 7.98 -0.34
C ALA A 178 26.37 8.02 -0.10
N ILE A 179 25.94 8.27 1.14
CA ILE A 179 24.53 8.40 1.53
C ILE A 179 23.84 9.51 0.73
N LYS A 180 24.45 10.68 0.63
CA LYS A 180 23.89 11.82 -0.13
C LYS A 180 23.78 11.49 -1.63
N SER A 181 24.80 10.89 -2.23
CA SER A 181 24.76 10.51 -3.65
C SER A 181 23.63 9.51 -3.91
N LEU A 182 23.45 8.55 -3.01
CA LEU A 182 22.39 7.56 -3.07
C LEU A 182 21.01 8.22 -2.92
N GLN A 183 20.85 9.14 -1.98
CA GLN A 183 19.61 9.90 -1.79
C GLN A 183 19.23 10.71 -3.05
N LEU A 184 20.19 11.39 -3.68
CA LEU A 184 19.97 12.13 -4.92
C LEU A 184 19.55 11.21 -6.07
N ILE A 185 20.21 10.05 -6.21
CA ILE A 185 19.84 9.03 -7.20
C ILE A 185 18.41 8.53 -6.95
N SER A 186 18.04 8.28 -5.70
CA SER A 186 16.68 7.83 -5.34
C SER A 186 15.63 8.84 -5.77
N VAL A 187 15.82 10.12 -5.46
CA VAL A 187 14.89 11.20 -5.84
C VAL A 187 14.73 11.29 -7.36
N LEU A 188 15.84 11.27 -8.11
CA LEU A 188 15.81 11.31 -9.57
C LEU A 188 15.11 10.09 -10.18
N LEU A 189 15.34 8.90 -9.62
CA LEU A 189 14.66 7.68 -10.06
C LEU A 189 13.17 7.70 -9.74
N VAL A 190 12.75 8.18 -8.56
CA VAL A 190 11.32 8.34 -8.23
C VAL A 190 10.64 9.32 -9.18
N ILE A 191 11.27 10.46 -9.48
CA ILE A 191 10.74 11.45 -10.43
C ILE A 191 10.62 10.83 -11.82
N SER A 192 11.66 10.16 -12.31
CA SER A 192 11.66 9.57 -13.66
C SER A 192 10.65 8.43 -13.82
N ILE A 193 10.54 7.52 -12.84
CA ILE A 193 9.55 6.43 -12.86
C ILE A 193 8.12 7.00 -12.84
N SER A 194 7.87 7.98 -11.97
CA SER A 194 6.53 8.57 -11.85
C SER A 194 6.14 9.38 -13.08
N LEU A 195 7.08 10.13 -13.64
CA LEU A 195 6.87 10.91 -14.86
C LEU A 195 6.63 10.00 -16.07
N THR A 196 7.43 8.95 -16.25
CA THR A 196 7.22 8.00 -17.36
C THR A 196 5.87 7.28 -17.23
N ALA A 197 5.48 6.89 -16.03
CA ALA A 197 4.22 6.19 -15.80
C ALA A 197 2.97 7.06 -16.01
N ILE A 198 3.03 8.36 -15.71
CA ILE A 198 1.92 9.29 -16.00
C ILE A 198 1.95 9.78 -17.45
N LEU A 199 3.12 10.07 -18.02
CA LEU A 199 3.21 10.61 -19.37
C LEU A 199 2.88 9.59 -20.45
N LEU A 200 3.23 8.31 -20.26
CA LEU A 200 2.95 7.28 -21.26
C LEU A 200 1.46 7.16 -21.61
N PRO A 201 0.51 7.04 -20.66
CA PRO A 201 -0.92 7.03 -20.96
C PRO A 201 -1.47 8.36 -21.47
N PHE A 202 -0.91 9.48 -20.99
CA PHE A 202 -1.44 10.81 -21.27
C PHE A 202 -0.73 11.55 -22.40
N TRP A 203 0.30 11.00 -23.05
CA TRP A 203 1.20 11.71 -23.98
C TRP A 203 0.51 12.57 -25.06
N LYS A 204 -0.70 12.20 -25.49
CA LYS A 204 -1.48 12.93 -26.51
C LYS A 204 -2.60 13.81 -25.93
N SER A 205 -2.65 13.94 -24.62
CA SER A 205 -3.69 14.62 -23.87
C SER A 205 -3.29 16.06 -23.57
N HIS A 206 -4.27 16.96 -23.47
CA HIS A 206 -4.03 18.33 -22.99
C HIS A 206 -3.49 18.39 -21.55
N PHE A 207 -3.61 17.29 -20.79
CA PHE A 207 -3.11 17.19 -19.43
C PHE A 207 -1.60 16.90 -19.30
N VAL A 208 -0.89 16.61 -20.40
CA VAL A 208 0.56 16.28 -20.38
C VAL A 208 1.37 17.36 -19.68
N MET A 209 1.21 18.61 -20.11
CA MET A 209 1.94 19.74 -19.55
C MET A 209 1.63 19.93 -18.06
N LEU A 210 0.35 19.79 -17.68
CA LEU A 210 -0.08 19.88 -16.29
C LEU A 210 0.61 18.83 -15.41
N PHE A 211 0.59 17.56 -15.82
CA PHE A 211 1.25 16.49 -15.07
C PHE A 211 2.76 16.67 -15.02
N THR A 212 3.40 17.09 -16.11
CA THR A 212 4.84 17.38 -16.11
C THR A 212 5.21 18.43 -15.05
N ILE A 213 4.45 19.53 -14.96
CA ILE A 213 4.70 20.58 -13.97
C ILE A 213 4.49 20.04 -12.54
N ILE A 214 3.37 19.37 -12.30
CA ILE A 214 3.00 18.86 -10.97
C ILE A 214 4.01 17.82 -10.46
N PHE A 215 4.61 17.03 -11.35
CA PHE A 215 5.55 15.99 -10.95
C PHE A 215 7.00 16.51 -10.89
N LEU A 216 7.41 17.43 -11.77
CA LEU A 216 8.78 17.96 -11.74
C LEU A 216 8.99 19.00 -10.64
N PHE A 217 8.04 19.90 -10.41
CA PHE A 217 8.26 21.05 -9.53
C PHE A 217 8.49 20.66 -8.05
N PRO A 218 7.65 19.81 -7.40
CA PRO A 218 7.93 19.33 -6.04
C PRO A 218 9.19 18.47 -5.96
N GLY A 219 9.43 17.63 -6.98
CA GLY A 219 10.62 16.79 -7.03
C GLY A 219 11.92 17.61 -7.06
N TRP A 220 11.92 18.69 -7.84
CA TRP A 220 13.01 19.66 -7.88
C TRP A 220 13.21 20.37 -6.53
N LEU A 221 12.13 20.78 -5.86
CA LEU A 221 12.23 21.40 -4.52
C LEU A 221 12.82 20.45 -3.48
N VAL A 222 12.42 19.17 -3.49
CA VAL A 222 13.01 18.15 -2.60
C VAL A 222 14.50 17.97 -2.92
N LEU A 223 14.88 17.95 -4.19
CA LEU A 223 16.28 17.88 -4.60
C LEU A 223 17.10 19.08 -4.08
N LEU A 224 16.57 20.30 -4.21
CA LEU A 224 17.20 21.51 -3.69
C LEU A 224 17.33 21.49 -2.17
N TYR A 225 16.32 20.98 -1.46
CA TYR A 225 16.36 20.84 -0.01
C TYR A 225 17.53 19.94 0.42
N ILE A 226 17.65 18.77 -0.20
CA ILE A 226 18.68 17.77 0.11
C ILE A 226 20.09 18.32 -0.22
N LEU A 227 20.24 19.01 -1.35
CA LEU A 227 21.53 19.55 -1.77
C LEU A 227 22.07 20.60 -0.79
N ASN A 228 21.19 21.48 -0.31
CA ASN A 228 21.59 22.69 0.41
C ASN A 228 21.59 22.55 1.94
N TYR A 229 20.71 21.73 2.51
CA TYR A 229 20.46 21.76 3.97
C TYR A 229 20.80 20.46 4.71
N GLN A 230 21.10 19.37 4.00
CA GLN A 230 21.26 18.07 4.65
C GLN A 230 22.69 17.78 5.16
N ASP A 231 23.71 18.48 4.64
CA ASP A 231 25.11 18.33 5.08
C ASP A 231 25.59 19.40 6.08
N SER A 232 24.81 20.46 6.29
CA SER A 232 25.24 21.60 7.10
C SER A 232 25.04 21.34 8.60
N ILE A 233 25.92 20.53 9.17
CA ILE A 233 26.10 20.37 10.63
C ILE A 233 26.60 21.69 11.28
N VAL A 234 26.94 22.71 10.48
CA VAL A 234 27.40 24.01 10.94
C VAL A 234 26.79 25.12 10.09
N THR A 235 25.58 25.58 10.40
CA THR A 235 25.11 26.87 9.90
C THR A 235 24.22 27.59 10.93
N SER A 236 24.29 28.92 10.91
CA SER A 236 23.63 29.87 11.81
C SER A 236 22.11 29.65 11.93
N ALA A 237 21.50 30.11 13.03
CA ALA A 237 20.05 30.03 13.28
C ALA A 237 19.15 30.53 12.11
N SER A 238 19.68 31.41 11.25
CA SER A 238 19.01 31.85 10.02
C SER A 238 18.83 30.75 8.97
N SER A 239 19.78 29.83 8.85
CA SER A 239 19.73 28.71 7.89
C SER A 239 18.68 27.66 8.27
N ASP A 240 18.52 27.39 9.56
CA ASP A 240 17.49 26.48 10.08
C ASP A 240 16.08 27.03 9.85
N ALA A 241 15.90 28.35 9.99
CA ALA A 241 14.63 29.01 9.66
C ALA A 241 14.29 28.90 8.17
N ILE A 242 15.29 28.97 7.28
CA ILE A 242 15.08 28.81 5.84
C ILE A 242 14.80 27.33 5.49
N ALA A 243 15.50 26.39 6.11
CA ALA A 243 15.25 24.96 5.91
C ALA A 243 13.83 24.56 6.35
N THR A 244 13.38 25.05 7.51
CA THR A 244 12.04 24.77 8.02
C THR A 244 10.95 25.37 7.13
N THR A 245 11.11 26.60 6.68
CA THR A 245 10.15 27.22 5.73
C THR A 245 10.14 26.52 4.38
N MET A 246 11.29 26.02 3.90
CA MET A 246 11.35 25.23 2.67
C MET A 246 10.62 23.89 2.83
N ALA A 247 10.82 23.17 3.95
CA ALA A 247 10.09 21.95 4.24
C ALA A 247 8.56 22.19 4.34
N GLN A 248 8.14 23.28 5.00
CA GLN A 248 6.73 23.69 5.05
C GLN A 248 6.16 23.98 3.66
N SER A 249 6.94 24.63 2.79
CA SER A 249 6.54 24.90 1.41
C SER A 249 6.34 23.61 0.61
N ILE A 250 7.19 22.60 0.82
CA ILE A 250 7.06 21.27 0.20
C ILE A 250 5.79 20.58 0.70
N TYR A 251 5.51 20.59 2.01
CA TYR A 251 4.27 20.01 2.56
C TYR A 251 3.02 20.66 1.98
N ALA A 252 3.00 21.99 1.92
CA ALA A 252 1.87 22.75 1.37
C ALA A 252 1.68 22.42 -0.12
N LEU A 253 2.75 22.40 -0.91
CA LEU A 253 2.70 22.13 -2.34
C LEU A 253 2.22 20.71 -2.65
N LEU A 254 2.76 19.69 -1.96
CA LEU A 254 2.32 18.30 -2.12
C LEU A 254 0.85 18.12 -1.74
N SER A 255 0.41 18.77 -0.66
CA SER A 255 -0.99 18.73 -0.21
C SER A 255 -1.93 19.42 -1.20
N ILE A 256 -1.56 20.59 -1.70
CA ILE A 256 -2.36 21.33 -2.69
C ILE A 256 -2.49 20.52 -3.98
N PHE A 257 -1.39 19.98 -4.50
CA PHE A 257 -1.43 19.20 -5.74
C PHE A 257 -2.27 17.94 -5.64
N THR A 258 -2.15 17.18 -4.53
CA THR A 258 -2.98 15.99 -4.32
C THR A 258 -4.46 16.33 -4.22
N VAL A 259 -4.84 17.39 -3.49
CA VAL A 259 -6.24 17.84 -3.36
C VAL A 259 -6.78 18.34 -4.70
N VAL A 260 -6.03 19.18 -5.42
CA VAL A 260 -6.43 19.70 -6.74
C VAL A 260 -6.65 18.56 -7.72
N ILE A 261 -5.73 17.59 -7.78
CA ILE A 261 -5.87 16.44 -8.68
C ILE A 261 -7.07 15.57 -8.31
N LEU A 262 -7.26 15.27 -7.03
CA LEU A 262 -8.38 14.46 -6.54
C LEU A 262 -9.74 15.02 -6.97
N PHE A 263 -9.93 16.34 -6.84
CA PHE A 263 -11.20 16.97 -7.16
C PHE A 263 -11.35 17.37 -8.63
N ALA A 264 -10.31 17.91 -9.27
CA ALA A 264 -10.42 18.48 -10.62
C ALA A 264 -10.39 17.41 -11.73
N ILE A 265 -9.54 16.39 -11.64
CA ILE A 265 -9.36 15.42 -12.74
C ILE A 265 -10.66 14.70 -13.11
N PRO A 266 -11.49 14.20 -12.17
CA PRO A 266 -12.75 13.53 -12.52
C PRO A 266 -13.71 14.39 -13.38
N TRP A 267 -13.68 15.72 -13.22
CA TRP A 267 -14.50 16.65 -14.00
C TRP A 267 -13.93 16.91 -15.39
N PHE A 268 -12.63 17.15 -15.49
CA PHE A 268 -12.00 17.59 -16.75
C PHE A 268 -11.51 16.44 -17.63
N MET A 269 -11.41 15.21 -17.11
CA MET A 269 -10.89 14.08 -17.88
C MET A 269 -11.74 13.82 -19.13
N PRO A 270 -11.13 13.72 -20.33
CA PRO A 270 -11.86 13.51 -21.58
C PRO A 270 -12.54 12.15 -21.57
N LEU A 271 -13.78 12.15 -22.04
CA LEU A 271 -14.58 10.95 -22.27
C LEU A 271 -14.16 10.21 -23.55
N LYS A 272 -13.20 10.75 -24.32
CA LYS A 272 -12.82 10.19 -25.62
C LYS A 272 -11.76 9.09 -25.47
N ASN A 273 -11.99 7.99 -26.17
CA ASN A 273 -11.15 6.80 -26.16
C ASN A 273 -9.74 7.08 -26.73
N SER A 274 -8.72 7.23 -25.86
CA SER A 274 -7.32 7.30 -26.28
C SER A 274 -6.81 5.90 -26.64
N LYS A 275 -6.35 5.72 -27.89
CA LYS A 275 -5.67 4.49 -28.33
C LYS A 275 -4.40 4.19 -27.49
N THR A 276 -3.82 5.19 -26.83
CA THR A 276 -2.54 5.10 -26.11
C THR A 276 -2.62 4.34 -24.79
N PHE A 277 -3.68 4.49 -23.99
CA PHE A 277 -3.84 3.73 -22.74
C PHE A 277 -4.19 2.28 -22.98
N ARG A 278 -4.90 1.97 -24.08
CA ARG A 278 -5.12 0.58 -24.50
C ARG A 278 -3.80 -0.14 -24.78
N LEU A 279 -2.82 0.60 -25.30
CA LEU A 279 -1.45 0.09 -25.48
C LEU A 279 -0.73 -0.03 -24.13
N PHE A 280 -0.92 0.91 -23.21
CA PHE A 280 -0.25 0.93 -21.90
C PHE A 280 -0.80 -0.07 -20.88
N CYS A 281 -2.13 -0.21 -20.75
CA CYS A 281 -2.80 -1.31 -20.02
C CYS A 281 -2.62 -2.67 -20.72
N LEU A 282 -1.85 -2.70 -21.82
CA LEU A 282 -1.46 -3.85 -22.62
C LEU A 282 -2.47 -5.02 -22.55
N SER A 283 -3.55 -4.88 -23.31
CA SER A 283 -4.21 -6.01 -23.98
C SER A 283 -4.84 -7.09 -23.10
N SER A 284 -5.65 -6.69 -22.11
CA SER A 284 -6.86 -7.48 -21.83
C SER A 284 -7.70 -7.53 -23.12
N ASP A 285 -8.06 -8.73 -23.58
CA ASP A 285 -9.06 -8.94 -24.64
C ASP A 285 -10.42 -8.44 -24.14
N ILE A 286 -10.58 -7.12 -24.13
CA ILE A 286 -11.81 -6.47 -23.71
C ILE A 286 -12.84 -6.73 -24.81
N SER A 287 -13.90 -7.45 -24.43
CA SER A 287 -15.11 -7.66 -25.22
C SER A 287 -15.46 -6.43 -26.06
N PRO A 288 -15.78 -6.59 -27.36
CA PRO A 288 -16.12 -5.47 -28.25
C PRO A 288 -17.33 -4.65 -27.74
N GLN A 289 -18.13 -5.15 -26.79
CA GLN A 289 -19.23 -4.40 -26.17
C GLN A 289 -18.74 -3.33 -25.18
N ILE A 290 -17.70 -3.59 -24.39
CA ILE A 290 -17.14 -2.62 -23.42
C ILE A 290 -16.39 -1.47 -24.13
N GLN A 291 -16.02 -1.68 -25.40
CA GLN A 291 -15.41 -0.64 -26.23
C GLN A 291 -16.36 0.53 -26.53
N ARG A 292 -17.67 0.40 -26.27
CA ARG A 292 -18.69 1.43 -26.56
C ARG A 292 -19.00 2.40 -25.42
N GLU A 293 -18.55 2.17 -24.19
CA GLU A 293 -18.86 3.05 -23.03
C GLU A 293 -17.71 4.03 -22.73
N PRO A 294 -17.71 5.27 -23.30
CA PRO A 294 -16.66 6.27 -23.08
C PRO A 294 -16.47 6.69 -21.61
N LEU A 295 -17.51 6.56 -20.79
CA LEU A 295 -17.54 6.98 -19.39
C LEU A 295 -16.68 6.08 -18.49
N PHE A 296 -16.73 4.76 -18.72
CA PHE A 296 -15.94 3.80 -17.94
C PHE A 296 -14.44 4.00 -18.13
N TRP A 297 -14.01 4.33 -19.36
CA TRP A 297 -12.63 4.69 -19.63
C TRP A 297 -12.22 5.97 -18.91
N GLY A 298 -13.04 7.02 -18.99
CA GLY A 298 -12.83 8.27 -18.25
C GLY A 298 -12.62 8.03 -16.75
N PHE A 299 -13.46 7.19 -16.13
CA PHE A 299 -13.35 6.80 -14.72
C PHE A 299 -11.99 6.15 -14.39
N ARG A 300 -11.57 5.16 -15.18
CA ARG A 300 -10.28 4.49 -14.99
C ARG A 300 -9.10 5.45 -15.12
N TYR A 301 -9.12 6.32 -16.12
CA TYR A 301 -8.09 7.34 -16.28
C TYR A 301 -7.98 8.28 -15.09
N SER A 302 -9.12 8.74 -14.57
CA SER A 302 -9.15 9.63 -13.42
C SER A 302 -8.58 8.95 -12.18
N ILE A 303 -9.00 7.71 -11.87
CA ILE A 303 -8.45 6.96 -10.73
C ILE A 303 -6.96 6.69 -10.91
N TYR A 304 -6.52 6.33 -12.12
CA TYR A 304 -5.10 6.11 -12.42
C TYR A 304 -4.27 7.37 -12.15
N ALA A 305 -4.71 8.53 -12.63
CA ALA A 305 -4.02 9.79 -12.42
C ALA A 305 -4.01 10.23 -10.94
N ILE A 306 -5.14 10.06 -10.24
CA ILE A 306 -5.23 10.32 -8.79
C ILE A 306 -4.27 9.40 -8.03
N GLY A 307 -4.28 8.10 -8.33
CA GLY A 307 -3.40 7.11 -7.71
C GLY A 307 -1.92 7.45 -7.87
N TRP A 308 -1.48 7.80 -9.08
CA TRP A 308 -0.08 8.21 -9.32
C TRP A 308 0.29 9.51 -8.62
N CYS A 309 -0.60 10.49 -8.57
CA CYS A 309 -0.33 11.71 -7.82
C CYS A 309 -0.18 11.41 -6.32
N CYS A 310 -1.07 10.60 -5.74
CA CYS A 310 -0.99 10.23 -4.34
C CYS A 310 0.29 9.44 -4.03
N LEU A 311 0.65 8.46 -4.86
CA LEU A 311 1.90 7.70 -4.67
C LEU A 311 3.13 8.57 -4.81
N PHE A 312 3.18 9.43 -5.83
CA PHE A 312 4.31 10.32 -6.05
C PHE A 312 4.50 11.31 -4.91
N SER A 313 3.41 11.95 -4.48
CA SER A 313 3.44 12.87 -3.34
C SER A 313 3.81 12.17 -2.04
N TRP A 314 3.34 10.94 -1.82
CA TRP A 314 3.74 10.14 -0.66
C TRP A 314 5.22 9.77 -0.73
N CYS A 315 5.75 9.33 -1.88
CA CYS A 315 7.17 9.03 -2.03
C CYS A 315 8.06 10.25 -1.75
N LEU A 316 7.72 11.42 -2.30
CA LEU A 316 8.48 12.65 -2.04
C LEU A 316 8.41 13.08 -0.59
N LEU A 317 7.25 12.95 0.04
CA LEU A 317 7.10 13.21 1.47
C LEU A 317 8.00 12.27 2.30
N GLN A 318 8.03 10.99 1.98
CA GLN A 318 8.88 10.02 2.68
C GLN A 318 10.37 10.23 2.40
N LEU A 319 10.77 10.64 1.20
CA LEU A 319 12.16 10.99 0.88
C LEU A 319 12.66 12.24 1.62
N LEU A 320 11.74 13.13 2.02
CA LEU A 320 12.04 14.29 2.84
C LEU A 320 12.10 13.94 4.34
N LEU A 321 11.16 13.11 4.81
CA LEU A 321 10.96 12.85 6.23
C LEU A 321 11.82 11.73 6.80
N GLN A 322 12.06 10.68 6.03
CA GLN A 322 12.82 9.54 6.52
C GLN A 322 14.31 9.86 6.62
N GLN A 323 14.99 9.07 7.44
CA GLN A 323 16.44 9.11 7.50
C GLN A 323 17.06 8.99 6.10
N PRO A 324 18.17 9.71 5.82
CA PRO A 324 18.77 9.77 4.49
C PRO A 324 19.13 8.37 3.95
N ILE A 325 19.52 7.47 4.86
CA ILE A 325 19.86 6.08 4.59
C ILE A 325 18.69 5.24 4.06
N ASN A 326 17.46 5.63 4.37
CA ASN A 326 16.24 4.93 3.96
C ASN A 326 15.69 5.40 2.62
N SER A 327 16.36 6.36 1.96
CA SER A 327 15.95 6.86 0.65
C SER A 327 15.90 5.78 -0.43
N MET A 328 16.83 4.82 -0.43
CA MET A 328 16.80 3.67 -1.36
C MET A 328 15.71 2.66 -1.04
N PRO A 329 15.50 2.24 0.22
CA PRO A 329 14.34 1.46 0.60
C PRO A 329 13.01 2.04 0.12
N VAL A 330 12.80 3.35 0.22
CA VAL A 330 11.59 4.01 -0.30
C VAL A 330 11.42 3.79 -1.81
N LEU A 331 12.49 3.93 -2.60
CA LEU A 331 12.48 3.63 -4.04
C LEU A 331 12.23 2.15 -4.33
N LEU A 332 12.89 1.25 -3.61
CA LEU A 332 12.73 -0.20 -3.78
C LEU A 332 11.30 -0.65 -3.46
N LEU A 333 10.66 -0.03 -2.46
CA LEU A 333 9.25 -0.25 -2.16
C LEU A 333 8.33 0.23 -3.30
N LEU A 334 8.63 1.39 -3.91
CA LEU A 334 7.89 1.87 -5.09
C LEU A 334 7.99 0.84 -6.23
N VAL A 335 9.20 0.37 -6.52
CA VAL A 335 9.44 -0.66 -7.54
C VAL A 335 8.69 -1.95 -7.20
N GLN A 336 8.71 -2.40 -5.94
CA GLN A 336 8.06 -3.63 -5.51
C GLN A 336 6.53 -3.56 -5.65
N ILE A 337 5.92 -2.46 -5.23
CA ILE A 337 4.48 -2.22 -5.37
C ILE A 337 4.08 -2.15 -6.84
N LEU A 338 4.79 -1.37 -7.65
CA LEU A 338 4.49 -1.24 -9.07
C LEU A 338 4.63 -2.57 -9.80
N ALA A 339 5.74 -3.28 -9.62
CA ALA A 339 5.96 -4.58 -10.24
C ALA A 339 4.87 -5.61 -9.85
N SER A 340 4.37 -5.54 -8.62
CA SER A 340 3.23 -6.34 -8.17
C SER A 340 1.93 -5.98 -8.91
N ILE A 341 1.61 -4.69 -9.02
CA ILE A 341 0.42 -4.22 -9.76
C ILE A 341 0.51 -4.61 -11.24
N TRP A 342 1.68 -4.46 -11.86
CA TRP A 342 1.93 -4.86 -13.25
C TRP A 342 1.73 -6.36 -13.45
N TYR A 343 2.20 -7.19 -12.51
CA TYR A 343 1.95 -8.63 -12.54
C TYR A 343 0.46 -8.97 -12.46
N PHE A 344 -0.30 -8.32 -11.58
CA PHE A 344 -1.74 -8.57 -11.40
C PHE A 344 -2.64 -7.97 -12.50
N SER A 345 -2.12 -6.98 -13.23
CA SER A 345 -2.79 -6.34 -14.36
C SER A 345 -2.85 -7.23 -15.59
N ASP A 346 -1.74 -7.88 -15.92
CA ASP A 346 -1.57 -8.57 -17.20
C ASP A 346 -2.31 -9.91 -17.14
N GLY A 347 -3.53 -9.96 -17.70
CA GLY A 347 -4.53 -11.05 -17.63
C GLY A 347 -3.97 -12.47 -17.66
N GLY A 348 -3.44 -12.91 -16.52
CA GLY A 348 -2.62 -14.10 -16.40
C GLY A 348 -3.34 -15.27 -15.78
N PRO A 349 -2.59 -16.28 -15.28
CA PRO A 349 -3.23 -17.44 -14.68
C PRO A 349 -4.11 -16.97 -13.53
N HIS A 350 -5.41 -17.27 -13.60
CA HIS A 350 -6.45 -16.71 -12.72
C HIS A 350 -6.04 -16.78 -11.25
N THR A 351 -5.59 -15.66 -10.69
CA THR A 351 -5.38 -15.45 -9.26
C THR A 351 -6.60 -14.74 -8.73
N ARG A 352 -7.11 -15.18 -7.58
CA ARG A 352 -8.27 -14.52 -6.99
C ARG A 352 -7.87 -13.12 -6.52
N GLN A 353 -8.72 -12.13 -6.80
CA GLN A 353 -8.45 -10.72 -6.46
C GLN A 353 -8.10 -10.52 -4.98
N TRP A 354 -8.72 -11.27 -4.06
CA TRP A 354 -8.40 -11.16 -2.64
C TRP A 354 -6.94 -11.55 -2.31
N VAL A 355 -6.37 -12.52 -3.03
CA VAL A 355 -4.97 -12.94 -2.88
C VAL A 355 -4.02 -11.86 -3.40
N GLU A 356 -4.38 -11.21 -4.51
CA GLU A 356 -3.59 -10.11 -5.07
C GLU A 356 -3.53 -8.91 -4.11
N VAL A 357 -4.68 -8.54 -3.54
CA VAL A 357 -4.79 -7.46 -2.54
C VAL A 357 -4.06 -7.85 -1.25
N ALA A 358 -4.17 -9.10 -0.80
CA ALA A 358 -3.42 -9.62 0.34
C ALA A 358 -1.91 -9.58 0.10
N ALA A 359 -1.45 -9.91 -1.11
CA ALA A 359 -0.03 -9.84 -1.46
C ALA A 359 0.51 -8.41 -1.38
N LEU A 360 -0.22 -7.42 -1.90
CA LEU A 360 0.15 -5.99 -1.76
C LEU A 360 0.16 -5.55 -0.29
N TYR A 361 -0.79 -6.01 0.51
CA TYR A 361 -0.81 -5.77 1.95
C TYR A 361 0.44 -6.37 2.64
N TYR A 362 0.83 -7.60 2.29
CA TYR A 362 2.03 -8.25 2.82
C TYR A 362 3.31 -7.52 2.41
N VAL A 363 3.39 -7.00 1.18
CA VAL A 363 4.50 -6.13 0.75
C VAL A 363 4.58 -4.87 1.61
N GLY A 364 3.46 -4.22 1.92
CA GLY A 364 3.42 -3.05 2.80
C GLY A 364 3.86 -3.36 4.23
N MET A 365 3.45 -4.50 4.78
CA MET A 365 3.87 -4.93 6.12
C MET A 365 5.35 -5.34 6.17
N ALA A 366 5.85 -6.05 5.16
CA ALA A 366 7.28 -6.38 5.04
C ALA A 366 8.12 -5.11 4.85
N GLY A 367 7.62 -4.13 4.09
CA GLY A 367 8.30 -2.85 3.89
C GLY A 367 8.36 -1.97 5.14
N HIS A 368 7.43 -2.11 6.08
CA HIS A 368 7.53 -1.43 7.38
C HIS A 368 8.84 -1.79 8.10
N PHE A 369 9.17 -3.08 8.15
CA PHE A 369 10.44 -3.57 8.71
C PHE A 369 11.64 -3.27 7.79
N GLY A 370 11.44 -3.31 6.47
CA GLY A 370 12.48 -2.93 5.49
C GLY A 370 12.96 -1.47 5.58
N LEU A 371 12.20 -0.59 6.25
CA LEU A 371 12.60 0.79 6.56
C LEU A 371 13.31 0.93 7.93
N GLY A 372 13.59 -0.18 8.62
CA GLY A 372 14.30 -0.20 9.90
C GLY A 372 13.41 -0.10 11.14
N ASN A 373 12.08 -0.09 10.97
CA ASN A 373 11.17 -0.15 12.10
C ASN A 373 11.19 -1.56 12.71
N THR A 374 11.00 -1.63 14.03
CA THR A 374 10.80 -2.89 14.76
C THR A 374 9.58 -2.77 15.66
N ASN A 375 9.22 -3.85 16.35
CA ASN A 375 8.17 -3.83 17.36
C ASN A 375 8.57 -3.12 18.67
N THR A 376 9.75 -2.47 18.70
CA THR A 376 10.25 -1.69 19.84
C THR A 376 10.08 -0.19 19.61
N LEU A 377 9.64 0.52 20.65
CA LEU A 377 9.43 1.97 20.58
C LEU A 377 10.73 2.75 20.31
N ALA A 378 11.90 2.14 20.52
CA ALA A 378 13.20 2.76 20.28
C ALA A 378 13.48 3.03 18.80
N THR A 379 12.79 2.33 17.90
CA THR A 379 12.98 2.49 16.43
C THR A 379 12.12 3.59 15.82
N ILE A 380 11.25 4.22 16.60
CA ILE A 380 10.42 5.32 16.13
C ILE A 380 11.31 6.55 15.91
N ASP A 381 11.33 7.06 14.68
CA ASP A 381 12.13 8.23 14.31
C ASP A 381 11.49 9.53 14.82
N VAL A 382 11.94 9.95 16.01
CA VAL A 382 11.54 11.23 16.60
C VAL A 382 12.22 12.41 15.90
N ALA A 383 13.43 12.24 15.36
CA ALA A 383 14.18 13.33 14.72
C ALA A 383 13.51 13.75 13.41
N GLY A 384 13.11 12.79 12.57
CA GLY A 384 12.35 13.05 11.35
C GLY A 384 11.00 13.76 11.63
N ALA A 385 10.38 13.50 12.79
CA ALA A 385 9.12 14.10 13.19
C ALA A 385 9.19 15.61 13.51
N TYR A 386 10.39 16.20 13.54
CA TYR A 386 10.59 17.64 13.72
C TYR A 386 11.00 18.38 12.43
N ILE A 387 11.12 17.68 11.30
CA ILE A 387 11.46 18.31 10.01
C ILE A 387 10.32 19.26 9.60
N GLY A 388 10.62 20.56 9.52
CA GLY A 388 9.66 21.61 9.15
C GLY A 388 8.74 22.09 10.29
N VAL A 389 8.96 21.65 11.54
CA VAL A 389 8.20 22.10 12.71
C VAL A 389 8.91 23.29 13.38
N SER A 390 8.28 24.46 13.39
CA SER A 390 8.87 25.70 13.93
C SER A 390 8.73 25.86 15.44
N SER A 391 7.69 25.27 16.04
CA SER A 391 7.44 25.32 17.48
C SER A 391 7.11 23.94 18.01
N HIS A 392 7.60 23.62 19.21
CA HIS A 392 7.36 22.31 19.82
C HIS A 392 5.84 22.08 20.00
N SER A 393 5.29 21.16 19.20
CA SER A 393 3.91 20.72 19.27
C SER A 393 3.87 19.20 19.26
N THR A 394 3.40 18.61 20.36
CA THR A 394 3.28 17.16 20.53
C THR A 394 2.30 16.55 19.53
N PHE A 395 1.28 17.31 19.11
CA PHE A 395 0.27 16.84 18.18
C PHE A 395 0.82 16.74 16.75
N ILE A 396 1.48 17.80 16.27
CA ILE A 396 2.04 17.83 14.90
C ILE A 396 3.17 16.81 14.76
N SER A 397 4.09 16.76 15.72
CA SER A 397 5.17 15.76 15.71
C SER A 397 4.62 14.34 15.83
N GLY A 398 3.55 14.12 16.60
CA GLY A 398 2.86 12.83 16.67
C GLY A 398 2.28 12.37 15.33
N ILE A 399 1.66 13.28 14.56
CA ILE A 399 1.17 12.99 13.20
C ILE A 399 2.33 12.67 12.27
N LEU A 400 3.42 13.45 12.32
CA LEU A 400 4.56 13.24 11.43
C LEU A 400 5.28 11.93 11.73
N MET A 401 5.43 11.60 13.01
CA MET A 401 5.94 10.33 13.50
C MET A 401 5.09 9.14 13.03
N PHE A 402 3.77 9.29 13.03
CA PHE A 402 2.86 8.29 12.47
C PHE A 402 3.05 8.13 10.95
N ILE A 403 3.20 9.24 10.21
CA ILE A 403 3.46 9.25 8.76
C ILE A 403 4.80 8.55 8.43
N ILE A 404 5.84 8.76 9.24
CA ILE A 404 7.16 8.14 9.06
C ILE A 404 7.09 6.64 9.38
N THR A 405 6.52 6.29 10.55
CA THR A 405 6.48 4.90 11.03
C THR A 405 5.64 4.01 10.11
N TYR A 406 4.49 4.51 9.66
CA TYR A 406 3.56 3.78 8.79
C TYR A 406 3.69 4.14 7.31
N ALA A 407 4.88 4.61 6.92
CA ALA A 407 5.23 4.95 5.54
C ALA A 407 4.86 3.84 4.54
N SER A 408 5.32 2.61 4.78
CA SER A 408 5.15 1.50 3.85
C SER A 408 3.72 0.91 3.82
N PRO A 409 3.04 0.65 4.95
CA PRO A 409 1.66 0.18 4.92
C PRO A 409 0.71 1.18 4.25
N MET A 410 0.85 2.48 4.53
CA MET A 410 0.04 3.51 3.87
C MET A 410 0.34 3.58 2.37
N PHE A 411 1.60 3.41 1.98
CA PHE A 411 2.00 3.39 0.58
C PHE A 411 1.35 2.24 -0.20
N ALA A 412 1.30 1.03 0.39
CA ALA A 412 0.58 -0.11 -0.18
C ALA A 412 -0.93 0.15 -0.30
N LEU A 413 -1.54 0.80 0.70
CA LEU A 413 -2.97 1.16 0.64
C LEU A 413 -3.27 2.20 -0.43
N LEU A 414 -2.48 3.27 -0.53
CA LEU A 414 -2.64 4.28 -1.60
C LEU A 414 -2.48 3.67 -3.00
N SER A 415 -1.64 2.64 -3.14
CA SER A 415 -1.41 1.96 -4.42
C SER A 415 -2.63 1.20 -4.93
N MET A 416 -3.61 0.93 -4.06
CA MET A 416 -4.88 0.30 -4.45
C MET A 416 -5.65 1.13 -5.48
N LEU A 417 -5.49 2.46 -5.50
CA LEU A 417 -6.09 3.31 -6.52
C LEU A 417 -5.57 2.93 -7.92
N ILE A 418 -4.26 2.74 -8.06
CA ILE A 418 -3.67 2.31 -9.33
C ILE A 418 -4.10 0.88 -9.65
N TYR A 419 -4.06 -0.03 -8.67
CA TYR A 419 -4.53 -1.41 -8.84
C TYR A 419 -5.97 -1.46 -9.39
N VAL A 420 -6.91 -0.72 -8.79
CA VAL A 420 -8.31 -0.65 -9.23
C VAL A 420 -8.44 -0.09 -10.65
N SER A 421 -7.64 0.91 -11.01
CA SER A 421 -7.69 1.53 -12.34
C SER A 421 -7.19 0.62 -13.47
N VAL A 422 -6.20 -0.22 -13.16
CA VAL A 422 -5.50 -1.06 -14.11
C VAL A 422 -6.12 -2.47 -14.19
N LYS A 423 -6.75 -2.96 -13.11
CA LYS A 423 -7.34 -4.29 -13.06
C LYS A 423 -8.43 -4.45 -14.13
N ASP A 424 -8.39 -5.58 -14.83
CA ASP A 424 -9.41 -5.91 -15.80
C ASP A 424 -10.75 -6.25 -15.11
N MET A 425 -11.80 -5.54 -15.55
CA MET A 425 -13.18 -5.65 -15.05
C MET A 425 -14.11 -6.11 -16.17
N SER A 426 -13.53 -6.55 -17.31
CA SER A 426 -14.26 -6.88 -18.53
C SER A 426 -15.29 -7.99 -18.33
N ALA A 427 -14.96 -8.98 -17.51
CA ALA A 427 -15.81 -10.13 -17.23
C ALA A 427 -17.17 -9.81 -16.57
N PHE A 428 -17.33 -8.62 -15.97
CA PHE A 428 -18.53 -8.27 -15.18
C PHE A 428 -19.52 -7.38 -15.93
N VAL A 429 -19.10 -6.77 -17.05
CA VAL A 429 -19.94 -5.86 -17.86
C VAL A 429 -20.77 -6.63 -18.90
N ASP A 430 -20.37 -7.85 -19.27
CA ASP A 430 -21.05 -8.65 -20.30
C ASP A 430 -22.44 -9.22 -19.84
N THR A 431 -22.84 -9.05 -18.57
CA THR A 431 -24.02 -9.74 -18.02
C THR A 431 -25.34 -8.96 -17.99
N GLN A 432 -25.35 -7.64 -18.22
CA GLN A 432 -26.60 -6.87 -18.33
C GLN A 432 -26.35 -5.56 -19.06
N ASN A 433 -27.20 -5.23 -20.05
CA ASN A 433 -27.07 -4.05 -20.93
C ASN A 433 -27.08 -2.68 -20.21
N ASP A 434 -27.23 -2.65 -18.88
CA ASP A 434 -27.13 -1.44 -18.07
C ASP A 434 -25.97 -1.56 -17.08
N MET A 435 -24.96 -0.70 -17.23
CA MET A 435 -23.89 -0.51 -16.25
C MET A 435 -24.48 -0.08 -14.90
N ASN A 436 -24.77 -1.02 -14.02
CA ASN A 436 -25.26 -0.72 -12.68
C ASN A 436 -24.10 -0.12 -11.86
N VAL A 437 -24.17 1.18 -11.56
CA VAL A 437 -23.17 1.94 -10.78
C VAL A 437 -22.83 1.21 -9.47
N GLY A 438 -23.83 0.59 -8.84
CA GLY A 438 -23.64 -0.20 -7.62
C GLY A 438 -22.69 -1.39 -7.83
N GLN A 439 -22.76 -2.08 -8.97
CA GLN A 439 -21.88 -3.20 -9.29
C GLN A 439 -20.45 -2.75 -9.59
N LEU A 440 -20.28 -1.62 -10.32
CA LEU A 440 -18.97 -1.03 -10.54
C LEU A 440 -18.31 -0.68 -9.20
N LEU A 441 -19.03 0.02 -8.32
CA LEU A 441 -18.52 0.41 -7.01
C LEU A 441 -18.23 -0.80 -6.12
N LYS A 442 -19.13 -1.80 -6.10
CA LYS A 442 -18.93 -3.06 -5.38
C LYS A 442 -17.62 -3.73 -5.80
N THR A 443 -17.29 -3.72 -7.10
CA THR A 443 -16.08 -4.34 -7.63
C THR A 443 -14.81 -3.51 -7.35
N CYS A 444 -14.89 -2.18 -7.49
CA CYS A 444 -13.75 -1.29 -7.26
C CYS A 444 -13.39 -1.12 -5.78
N VAL A 445 -14.38 -1.16 -4.87
CA VAL A 445 -14.17 -0.95 -3.43
C VAL A 445 -14.08 -2.27 -2.67
N GLY A 446 -14.81 -3.31 -3.10
CA GLY A 446 -15.00 -4.58 -2.40
C GLY A 446 -13.72 -5.21 -1.86
N TYR A 447 -12.96 -5.95 -2.69
CA TYR A 447 -11.71 -6.56 -2.23
C TYR A 447 -10.63 -5.55 -1.82
N PRO A 448 -10.36 -4.47 -2.57
CA PRO A 448 -9.28 -3.53 -2.25
C PRO A 448 -9.39 -2.88 -0.86
N CYS A 449 -10.60 -2.65 -0.34
CA CYS A 449 -10.80 -2.10 1.00
C CYS A 449 -11.10 -3.18 2.05
N LEU A 450 -11.91 -4.19 1.71
CA LEU A 450 -12.39 -5.14 2.69
C LEU A 450 -11.33 -6.18 3.09
N VAL A 451 -10.40 -6.53 2.19
CA VAL A 451 -9.31 -7.49 2.52
C VAL A 451 -8.34 -6.90 3.55
N PRO A 452 -7.76 -5.69 3.37
CA PRO A 452 -6.90 -5.10 4.40
C PRO A 452 -7.63 -4.91 5.74
N LEU A 453 -8.90 -4.47 5.73
CA LEU A 453 -9.70 -4.32 6.93
C LEU A 453 -9.95 -5.66 7.63
N GLY A 454 -10.31 -6.70 6.88
CA GLY A 454 -10.54 -8.05 7.39
C GLY A 454 -9.29 -8.64 8.02
N LEU A 455 -8.17 -8.65 7.28
CA LEU A 455 -6.88 -9.15 7.78
C LEU A 455 -6.44 -8.44 9.07
N ASN A 456 -6.51 -7.10 9.08
CA ASN A 456 -6.13 -6.34 10.26
C ASN A 456 -7.09 -6.57 11.44
N SER A 457 -8.40 -6.71 11.20
CA SER A 457 -9.35 -7.01 12.27
C SER A 457 -9.05 -8.36 12.93
N ILE A 458 -8.67 -9.37 12.14
CA ILE A 458 -8.27 -10.69 12.63
C ILE A 458 -7.00 -10.56 13.49
N PHE A 459 -5.97 -9.86 13.00
CA PHE A 459 -4.73 -9.67 13.76
C PHE A 459 -4.94 -8.88 15.06
N LEU A 460 -5.76 -7.83 15.02
CA LEU A 460 -6.07 -7.02 16.20
C LEU A 460 -6.82 -7.84 17.26
N VAL A 461 -7.83 -8.62 16.87
CA VAL A 461 -8.56 -9.51 17.79
C VAL A 461 -7.65 -10.61 18.33
N ALA A 462 -6.90 -11.29 17.45
CA ALA A 462 -6.01 -12.36 17.87
C ALA A 462 -4.94 -11.86 18.86
N TYR A 463 -4.32 -10.71 18.55
CA TYR A 463 -3.27 -10.15 19.40
C TYR A 463 -3.82 -9.62 20.73
N THR A 464 -5.03 -9.04 20.76
CA THR A 464 -5.66 -8.65 22.03
C THR A 464 -5.94 -9.85 22.93
N LEU A 465 -6.45 -10.94 22.37
CA LEU A 465 -6.67 -12.18 23.13
C LEU A 465 -5.33 -12.73 23.66
N ILE A 466 -4.30 -12.79 22.82
CA ILE A 466 -2.96 -13.24 23.23
C ILE A 466 -2.37 -12.33 24.32
N LEU A 467 -2.48 -11.01 24.19
CA LEU A 467 -1.99 -10.07 25.20
C LEU A 467 -2.67 -10.30 26.56
N LEU A 468 -3.97 -10.61 26.56
CA LEU A 468 -4.71 -10.91 27.78
C LEU A 468 -4.29 -12.25 28.39
N LEU A 469 -4.02 -13.26 27.57
CA LEU A 469 -3.48 -14.55 28.02
C LEU A 469 -2.07 -14.38 28.59
N MET A 470 -1.22 -13.60 27.91
CA MET A 470 0.19 -13.36 28.27
C MET A 470 0.36 -12.21 29.28
N ARG A 471 -0.72 -11.72 29.90
CA ARG A 471 -0.68 -10.58 30.82
C ARG A 471 0.27 -10.76 32.00
N ASN A 472 0.40 -11.98 32.51
CA ASN A 472 1.26 -12.31 33.64
C ASN A 472 2.66 -12.79 33.19
N HIS A 473 2.94 -12.77 31.88
CA HIS A 473 4.22 -13.18 31.33
C HIS A 473 5.30 -12.12 31.61
N LEU A 474 6.54 -12.55 31.84
CA LEU A 474 7.66 -11.68 32.22
C LEU A 474 7.88 -10.53 31.22
N PHE A 475 7.72 -10.82 29.92
CA PHE A 475 7.95 -9.88 28.83
C PHE A 475 6.72 -9.06 28.41
N VAL A 476 5.66 -9.00 29.24
CA VAL A 476 4.43 -8.26 28.92
C VAL A 476 4.70 -6.79 28.62
N TRP A 477 5.58 -6.14 29.39
CA TRP A 477 5.87 -4.71 29.25
C TRP A 477 6.95 -4.39 28.22
N SER A 478 7.89 -5.30 27.97
CA SER A 478 9.02 -5.07 27.07
C SER A 478 8.73 -5.49 25.62
N VAL A 479 7.90 -6.52 25.41
CA VAL A 479 7.62 -7.09 24.08
C VAL A 479 6.16 -6.95 23.70
N PHE A 480 5.25 -7.45 24.55
CA PHE A 480 3.84 -7.54 24.15
C PHE A 480 3.10 -6.19 24.14
N SER A 481 3.31 -5.35 25.16
CA SER A 481 2.65 -4.05 25.25
C SER A 481 3.14 -3.07 24.16
N PRO A 482 4.45 -2.93 23.87
CA PRO A 482 4.91 -2.10 22.75
C PRO A 482 4.31 -2.57 21.42
N LYS A 483 4.36 -3.87 21.13
CA LYS A 483 3.74 -4.43 19.93
C LYS A 483 2.24 -4.12 19.86
N TYR A 484 1.52 -4.17 20.98
CA TYR A 484 0.09 -3.85 20.97
C TYR A 484 -0.19 -2.41 20.53
N LEU A 485 0.65 -1.44 20.93
CA LEU A 485 0.55 -0.06 20.46
C LEU A 485 0.75 0.03 18.94
N TYR A 486 1.72 -0.73 18.40
CA TYR A 486 1.89 -0.85 16.95
C TYR A 486 0.66 -1.46 16.28
N VAL A 487 0.05 -2.51 16.83
CA VAL A 487 -1.16 -3.11 16.24
C VAL A 487 -2.34 -2.13 16.24
N CYS A 488 -2.50 -1.34 17.31
CA CYS A 488 -3.52 -0.29 17.40
C CYS A 488 -3.29 0.83 16.37
N ALA A 489 -2.08 1.34 16.29
CA ALA A 489 -1.74 2.39 15.32
C ALA A 489 -1.75 1.87 13.87
N THR A 490 -1.36 0.61 13.64
CA THR A 490 -1.54 -0.09 12.34
C THR A 490 -3.02 -0.12 11.96
N THR A 491 -3.91 -0.41 12.91
CA THR A 491 -5.37 -0.40 12.67
C THR A 491 -5.87 0.98 12.26
N ALA A 492 -5.42 2.04 12.93
CA ALA A 492 -5.73 3.40 12.53
C ALA A 492 -5.21 3.72 11.12
N CYS A 493 -3.98 3.32 10.81
CA CYS A 493 -3.38 3.50 9.47
C CYS A 493 -4.21 2.83 8.39
N ILE A 494 -4.58 1.57 8.59
CA ILE A 494 -5.37 0.80 7.63
C ILE A 494 -6.74 1.43 7.44
N TYR A 495 -7.41 1.81 8.53
CA TYR A 495 -8.71 2.47 8.44
C TYR A 495 -8.64 3.81 7.67
N ILE A 496 -7.65 4.65 7.96
CA ILE A 496 -7.43 5.92 7.27
C ILE A 496 -7.17 5.69 5.78
N GLY A 497 -6.24 4.79 5.45
CA GLY A 497 -5.86 4.49 4.07
C GLY A 497 -7.02 3.88 3.26
N THR A 498 -7.74 2.89 3.81
CA THR A 498 -8.89 2.29 3.12
C THR A 498 -10.05 3.27 2.99
N SER A 499 -10.29 4.12 3.99
CA SER A 499 -11.32 5.16 3.91
C SER A 499 -11.00 6.16 2.81
N PHE A 500 -9.74 6.57 2.67
CA PHE A 500 -9.30 7.44 1.58
C PHE A 500 -9.52 6.80 0.20
N VAL A 501 -9.10 5.54 0.02
CA VAL A 501 -9.29 4.80 -1.25
C VAL A 501 -10.77 4.65 -1.59
N ALA A 502 -11.60 4.28 -0.61
CA ALA A 502 -13.05 4.16 -0.79
C ALA A 502 -13.66 5.51 -1.19
N LEU A 503 -13.36 6.59 -0.46
CA LEU A 503 -13.90 7.93 -0.71
C LEU A 503 -13.48 8.47 -2.09
N ALA A 504 -12.20 8.34 -2.45
CA ALA A 504 -11.68 8.78 -3.76
C ALA A 504 -12.36 8.02 -4.92
N THR A 505 -12.54 6.71 -4.76
CA THR A 505 -13.20 5.85 -5.76
C THR A 505 -14.70 6.17 -5.87
N THR A 506 -15.40 6.31 -4.73
CA THR A 506 -16.82 6.68 -4.70
C THR A 506 -17.04 8.07 -5.29
N TYR A 507 -16.21 9.05 -4.93
CA TYR A 507 -16.32 10.42 -5.44
C TYR A 507 -16.14 10.44 -6.96
N THR A 508 -15.08 9.78 -7.46
CA THR A 508 -14.84 9.70 -8.91
C THR A 508 -16.02 9.03 -9.61
N CYS A 509 -16.56 7.93 -9.06
CA CYS A 509 -17.73 7.27 -9.61
C CYS A 509 -18.95 8.20 -9.68
N MET A 510 -19.25 8.91 -8.60
CA MET A 510 -20.38 9.85 -8.51
C MET A 510 -20.24 11.02 -9.51
N VAL A 511 -19.03 11.56 -9.70
CA VAL A 511 -18.77 12.60 -10.70
C VAL A 511 -19.07 12.09 -12.11
N PHE A 512 -18.63 10.88 -12.46
CA PHE A 512 -18.91 10.31 -13.79
C PHE A 512 -20.40 10.02 -14.01
N VAL A 513 -21.14 9.62 -12.97
CA VAL A 513 -22.60 9.48 -13.02
C VAL A 513 -23.28 10.84 -13.25
N ALA A 514 -22.84 11.89 -12.54
CA ALA A 514 -23.36 13.24 -12.73
C ALA A 514 -23.08 13.75 -14.17
N ARG A 515 -21.85 13.53 -14.67
CA ARG A 515 -21.47 13.88 -16.05
C ARG A 515 -22.29 13.13 -17.10
N ARG A 516 -22.65 11.87 -16.85
CA ARG A 516 -23.54 11.09 -17.72
C ARG A 516 -24.92 11.73 -17.80
N LYS A 517 -25.54 12.04 -16.66
CA LYS A 517 -26.87 12.68 -16.59
C LYS A 517 -26.89 14.04 -17.28
N LEU A 518 -25.84 14.86 -17.08
CA LEU A 518 -25.71 16.16 -17.75
C LEU A 518 -25.65 16.02 -19.27
N LYS A 519 -24.92 15.03 -19.78
CA LYS A 519 -24.82 14.78 -21.21
C LYS A 519 -26.14 14.27 -21.82
N GLU A 520 -26.85 13.40 -21.11
CA GLU A 520 -28.17 12.90 -21.53
C GLU A 520 -29.21 14.04 -21.57
N GLY A 521 -29.18 14.95 -20.58
CA GLY A 521 -30.03 16.14 -20.58
C GLY A 521 -29.80 17.05 -21.79
N LEU A 522 -28.53 17.35 -22.10
CA LEU A 522 -28.15 18.19 -23.26
C LEU A 522 -28.44 17.56 -24.63
N MET A 523 -28.69 16.25 -24.73
CA MET A 523 -29.09 15.61 -25.99
C MET A 523 -30.62 15.49 -26.15
N ASN A 524 -31.37 15.73 -25.06
CA ASN A 524 -32.83 15.69 -25.06
C ASN A 524 -33.46 17.09 -25.21
N GLU A 525 -32.65 18.15 -25.08
CA GLU A 525 -32.94 19.54 -25.48
C GLU A 525 -32.44 19.79 -26.91
#